data_AF-A0A2R3Q9R3-F1
#
_entry.id   AF-A0A2R3Q9R3-F1
#
_cell.length_a   1.000
_cell.length_b   1.000
_cell.length_c   1.000
_cell.angle_alpha   90.00
_cell.angle_beta   90.00
_cell.angle_gamma   90.00
#
_symmetry.space_group_name_H-M   'P 1'
#
loop_
_entity.id
_entity.type
_entity.pdbx_description
1 polymer ?
#
loop_
_entity_poly.entity_id
_entity_poly.type
_entity_poly.pdbx_seq_one_letter_code
_entity_poly.pdbx_strand_id
1 'polypeptide(L)'
;MSRRHYAITVQQASLESPALARLAALTRESSERLRAVEALIPPLLRPALQAGPIDGDCWCLLVRGNAAAAKTRQLLPALQAHLRSRGWEVNSIRLKIHG
;
A
#
# COMPACT_ATOMS: atom_id res chain seq x y z
N MET A 1 10.31 26.61 -4.53
CA MET A 1 10.63 25.59 -3.50
C MET A 1 9.56 25.73 -2.43
N SER A 2 8.60 24.82 -2.24
CA SER A 2 8.77 23.42 -1.81
C SER A 2 7.56 22.56 -2.24
N ARG A 3 7.81 21.25 -2.44
CA ARG A 3 6.98 20.28 -3.18
C ARG A 3 5.54 20.09 -2.66
N ARG A 4 4.62 20.11 -3.64
CA ARG A 4 3.23 19.61 -3.66
C ARG A 4 3.11 18.18 -3.15
N HIS A 5 2.06 17.87 -2.37
CA HIS A 5 1.40 16.56 -2.40
C HIS A 5 -0.12 16.78 -2.37
N TYR A 6 -0.67 16.99 -3.56
CA TYR A 6 -2.09 17.02 -3.83
C TYR A 6 -2.61 15.58 -3.64
N ALA A 7 -3.39 15.35 -2.59
CA ALA A 7 -4.12 14.10 -2.40
C ALA A 7 -5.31 14.10 -3.37
N ILE A 8 -5.02 13.90 -4.67
CA ILE A 8 -6.06 13.55 -5.64
C ILE A 8 -6.55 12.18 -5.27
N THR A 9 -7.81 12.09 -4.89
CA THR A 9 -8.54 10.84 -4.84
C THR A 9 -8.59 10.27 -6.25
N VAL A 10 -8.08 9.04 -6.42
CA VAL A 10 -7.99 8.30 -7.69
C VAL A 10 -9.32 8.29 -8.49
N GLN A 11 -10.47 8.50 -7.83
CA GLN A 11 -11.78 8.60 -8.48
C GLN A 11 -11.90 9.76 -9.49
N GLN A 12 -11.25 10.91 -9.26
CA GLN A 12 -11.44 12.08 -10.15
C GLN A 12 -10.61 12.05 -11.42
N ALA A 13 -9.62 11.16 -11.53
CA ALA A 13 -8.78 11.09 -12.73
C ALA A 13 -9.32 10.12 -13.80
N SER A 14 -10.41 9.39 -13.55
CA SER A 14 -10.86 8.26 -14.40
C SER A 14 -11.46 8.61 -15.76
N LEU A 15 -11.55 9.88 -16.15
CA LEU A 15 -12.31 10.27 -17.34
C LEU A 15 -11.54 10.32 -18.67
N GLU A 16 -10.20 10.26 -18.70
CA GLU A 16 -9.50 10.66 -19.93
C GLU A 16 -8.29 9.83 -20.42
N SER A 17 -7.98 8.63 -19.89
CA SER A 17 -6.80 7.90 -20.41
C SER A 17 -6.79 6.37 -20.24
N PRO A 18 -6.39 5.58 -21.26
CA PRO A 18 -6.13 4.14 -21.13
C PRO A 18 -4.99 3.80 -20.14
N ALA A 19 -4.16 4.78 -19.79
CA ALA A 19 -3.21 4.69 -18.67
C ALA A 19 -3.91 4.57 -17.30
N LEU A 20 -5.12 5.13 -17.16
CA LEU A 20 -5.91 5.05 -15.93
C LEU A 20 -6.60 3.72 -15.73
N ALA A 21 -6.93 2.99 -16.79
CA ALA A 21 -7.40 1.61 -16.68
C ALA A 21 -6.32 0.71 -16.04
N ARG A 22 -5.05 0.90 -16.43
CA ARG A 22 -3.91 0.22 -15.78
C ARG A 22 -3.70 0.69 -14.34
N LEU A 23 -3.83 1.99 -14.07
CA LEU A 23 -3.73 2.52 -12.70
C LEU A 23 -4.84 1.99 -11.79
N ALA A 24 -6.07 1.86 -12.30
CA ALA A 24 -7.20 1.28 -11.58
C ALA A 24 -6.97 -0.20 -11.29
N ALA A 25 -6.43 -0.96 -12.25
CA ALA A 25 -6.03 -2.34 -12.04
C ALA A 25 -4.95 -2.47 -10.96
N LEU A 26 -3.91 -1.64 -11.00
CA LEU A 26 -2.85 -1.60 -9.98
C LEU A 26 -3.38 -1.16 -8.60
N THR A 27 -4.34 -0.24 -8.56
CA THR A 27 -4.98 0.21 -7.31
C THR A 27 -5.82 -0.91 -6.69
N ARG A 28 -6.57 -1.64 -7.52
CA ARG A 28 -7.32 -2.81 -7.10
C ARG A 28 -6.38 -3.90 -6.59
N GLU A 29 -5.33 -4.20 -7.34
CA GLU A 29 -4.33 -5.20 -6.97
C GLU A 29 -3.65 -4.84 -5.63
N SER A 30 -3.27 -3.58 -5.43
CA SER A 30 -2.72 -3.11 -4.15
C SER A 30 -3.71 -3.25 -3.00
N SER A 31 -4.99 -3.00 -3.25
CA SER A 31 -6.05 -3.18 -2.26
C SER A 31 -6.28 -4.66 -1.92
N GLU A 32 -6.20 -5.55 -2.91
CA GLU A 32 -6.30 -7.00 -2.73
C GLU A 32 -5.09 -7.54 -1.94
N ARG A 33 -3.87 -7.07 -2.25
CA ARG A 33 -2.67 -7.38 -1.46
C ARG A 33 -2.82 -6.91 -0.01
N LEU A 34 -3.35 -5.71 0.23
CA LEU A 34 -3.62 -5.21 1.58
C LEU A 34 -4.62 -6.10 2.33
N ARG A 35 -5.76 -6.42 1.72
CA ARG A 35 -6.77 -7.31 2.32
C ARG A 35 -6.20 -8.68 2.66
N ALA A 36 -5.33 -9.21 1.81
CA ALA A 36 -4.73 -10.52 2.05
C ALA A 36 -3.78 -10.53 3.26
N VAL A 37 -3.08 -9.43 3.50
CA VAL A 37 -2.21 -9.28 4.68
C VAL A 37 -2.91 -8.66 5.89
N GLU A 38 -4.11 -8.11 5.71
CA GLU A 38 -4.94 -7.52 6.77
C GLU A 38 -5.27 -8.53 7.88
N ALA A 39 -5.36 -9.82 7.53
CA ALA A 39 -5.51 -10.91 8.49
C ALA A 39 -4.31 -11.02 9.46
N LEU A 40 -3.11 -10.69 9.01
CA LEU A 40 -1.88 -10.67 9.82
C LEU A 40 -1.68 -9.34 10.57
N ILE A 41 -2.44 -8.32 10.20
CA ILE A 41 -2.37 -7.00 10.82
C ILE A 41 -3.33 -6.96 12.02
N PRO A 42 -2.84 -6.57 13.22
CA PRO A 42 -3.68 -6.36 14.39
C PRO A 42 -4.83 -5.37 14.10
N PRO A 43 -6.06 -5.62 14.57
CA PRO A 43 -7.23 -4.80 14.25
C PRO A 43 -7.04 -3.32 14.61
N LEU A 44 -6.30 -3.03 15.69
CA LEU A 44 -5.97 -1.67 16.12
C LEU A 44 -5.08 -0.90 15.12
N LEU A 45 -4.29 -1.60 14.30
CA LEU A 45 -3.42 -0.98 13.29
C LEU A 45 -4.08 -0.85 11.92
N ARG A 46 -5.12 -1.64 11.62
CA ARG A 46 -5.83 -1.62 10.33
C ARG A 46 -6.25 -0.21 9.88
N PRO A 47 -6.89 0.64 10.71
CA PRO A 47 -7.28 1.99 10.27
C PRO A 47 -6.09 2.93 10.06
N ALA A 48 -4.92 2.60 10.60
CA ALA A 48 -3.69 3.36 10.39
C ALA A 48 -2.95 2.94 9.11
N LEU A 49 -3.33 1.85 8.44
CA LEU A 49 -2.66 1.34 7.25
C LEU A 49 -3.50 1.55 5.99
N GLN A 50 -2.87 2.01 4.92
CA GLN A 50 -3.50 2.23 3.63
C GLN A 50 -2.63 1.66 2.52
N ALA A 51 -3.27 1.04 1.53
CA ALA A 51 -2.61 0.45 0.37
C ALA A 51 -1.99 1.59 -0.46
N GLY A 52 -0.67 1.53 -0.67
CA GLY A 52 0.03 2.49 -1.51
C GLY A 52 0.23 1.96 -2.93
N PRO A 53 0.86 2.73 -3.82
CA PRO A 53 1.15 2.28 -5.18
C PRO A 53 2.11 1.08 -5.19
N ILE A 54 1.93 0.20 -6.18
CA ILE A 54 2.87 -0.87 -6.51
C ILE A 54 3.79 -0.32 -7.61
N ASP A 55 5.10 -0.42 -7.39
CA ASP A 55 6.14 0.00 -8.32
C ASP A 55 7.01 -1.23 -8.63
N GLY A 56 6.65 -1.95 -9.69
CA GLY A 56 7.23 -3.26 -10.01
C GLY A 56 7.13 -4.24 -8.83
N ASP A 57 8.29 -4.70 -8.35
CA ASP A 57 8.42 -5.62 -7.21
C ASP A 57 8.38 -4.94 -5.83
N CYS A 58 8.24 -3.61 -5.81
CA CYS A 58 8.16 -2.81 -4.60
C CYS A 58 6.70 -2.43 -4.30
N TRP A 59 6.22 -2.79 -3.11
CA TRP A 59 4.91 -2.38 -2.64
C TRP A 59 5.03 -1.26 -1.60
N CYS A 60 4.39 -0.12 -1.84
CA CYS A 60 4.34 0.95 -0.85
C CYS A 60 3.13 0.76 0.07
N LEU A 61 3.34 0.91 1.38
CA LEU A 61 2.27 0.95 2.37
C LEU A 61 2.31 2.29 3.10
N LEU A 62 1.17 2.96 3.07
CA LEU A 62 0.98 4.25 3.71
C LEU A 62 0.56 4.02 5.17
N VAL A 63 1.25 4.63 6.14
CA VAL A 63 1.01 4.40 7.57
C VAL A 63 0.77 5.71 8.31
N ARG A 64 -0.33 5.79 9.05
CA ARG A 64 -0.67 6.92 9.90
C ARG A 64 0.09 6.84 11.23
N GLY A 65 1.05 7.72 11.41
CA GLY A 65 1.80 7.89 12.65
C GLY A 65 3.02 6.97 12.82
N ASN A 66 3.99 7.44 13.61
CA ASN A 66 5.27 6.78 13.81
C ASN A 66 5.16 5.45 14.58
N ALA A 67 4.29 5.38 15.59
CA ALA A 67 4.11 4.17 16.40
C ALA A 67 3.53 3.01 15.57
N ALA A 68 2.50 3.29 14.76
CA ALA A 68 1.94 2.31 13.84
C ALA A 68 2.96 1.88 12.79
N ALA A 69 3.76 2.80 12.27
CA ALA A 69 4.82 2.47 11.32
C ALA A 69 5.90 1.58 11.94
N ALA A 70 6.36 1.87 13.17
CA ALA A 70 7.32 1.03 13.86
C ALA A 70 6.80 -0.40 14.06
N LYS A 71 5.56 -0.55 14.52
CA LYS A 71 4.94 -1.87 14.70
C LYS A 71 4.73 -2.59 13.36
N THR A 72 4.41 -1.85 12.30
CA THR A 72 4.27 -2.43 10.96
C THR A 72 5.62 -2.85 10.38
N ARG A 73 6.72 -2.10 10.65
CA ARG A 73 8.10 -2.51 10.29
C ARG A 73 8.45 -3.86 10.87
N GLN A 74 8.07 -4.11 12.12
CA GLN A 74 8.30 -5.41 12.77
C GLN A 74 7.52 -6.55 12.09
N LEU A 75 6.35 -6.24 11.51
CA LEU A 75 5.54 -7.22 10.80
C LEU A 75 5.94 -7.40 9.33
N LEU A 76 6.73 -6.48 8.74
CA LEU A 76 7.10 -6.52 7.31
C LEU A 76 7.62 -7.87 6.82
N PRO A 77 8.54 -8.57 7.53
CA PRO A 77 9.03 -9.86 7.07
C PRO A 77 7.92 -10.90 6.98
N ALA A 78 6.99 -10.91 7.95
CA ALA A 78 5.84 -11.81 7.96
C ALA A 78 4.84 -11.47 6.84
N LEU A 79 4.59 -10.17 6.59
CA LEU A 79 3.73 -9.73 5.50
C LEU A 79 4.33 -10.12 4.13
N GLN A 80 5.64 -9.92 3.93
CA GLN A 80 6.34 -10.33 2.69
C GLN A 80 6.28 -11.84 2.48
N ALA A 81 6.56 -12.63 3.51
CA ALA A 81 6.47 -14.09 3.43
C ALA A 81 5.06 -14.56 3.08
N HIS A 82 4.04 -13.94 3.67
CA HIS A 82 2.64 -14.26 3.37
C HIS A 82 2.25 -13.89 1.94
N LEU A 83 2.68 -12.73 1.44
CA LEU A 83 2.43 -12.31 0.06
C LEU A 83 3.10 -13.27 -0.93
N ARG A 84 4.36 -13.64 -0.69
CA ARG A 84 5.09 -14.63 -1.49
C ARG A 84 4.42 -16.00 -1.47
N SER A 85 3.95 -16.45 -0.30
CA SER A 85 3.20 -17.70 -0.15
C SER A 85 1.88 -17.71 -0.91
N ARG A 86 1.30 -16.55 -1.19
CA ARG A 86 0.06 -16.39 -1.97
C ARG A 86 0.32 -16.27 -3.48
N GLY A 87 1.59 -16.25 -3.90
CA GLY A 87 1.98 -16.08 -5.30
C GLY A 87 2.16 -14.62 -5.73
N TRP A 88 2.17 -13.66 -4.80
CA TRP A 88 2.53 -12.27 -5.11
C TRP A 88 4.03 -12.05 -4.93
N GLU A 89 4.70 -11.66 -6.01
CA GLU A 89 6.10 -11.28 -6.02
C GLU A 89 6.25 -9.89 -5.39
N VAL A 90 6.57 -9.87 -4.10
CA VAL A 90 6.88 -8.64 -3.34
C VAL A 90 8.28 -8.77 -2.79
N ASN A 91 9.23 -8.10 -3.43
CA ASN A 91 10.64 -8.12 -3.06
C ASN A 91 10.97 -7.06 -2.00
N SER A 92 10.18 -5.98 -1.94
CA SER A 92 10.38 -4.93 -0.95
C SER A 92 9.07 -4.26 -0.57
N ILE A 93 8.84 -4.04 0.73
CA ILE A 93 7.72 -3.23 1.22
C ILE A 93 8.25 -1.92 1.79
N ARG A 94 7.90 -0.81 1.14
CA ARG A 94 8.27 0.53 1.59
C ARG A 94 7.17 1.11 2.45
N LEU A 95 7.50 1.50 3.68
CA LEU A 95 6.55 2.24 4.53
C LEU A 95 6.72 3.74 4.33
N LYS A 96 5.64 4.43 3.99
CA LYS A 96 5.58 5.89 3.96
C LYS A 96 4.66 6.37 5.08
N ILE A 97 5.23 7.10 6.01
CA ILE A 97 4.44 7.70 7.10
C ILE A 97 3.75 8.95 6.54
N HIS A 98 2.45 9.05 6.74
CA HIS A 98 1.66 10.24 6.41
C HIS A 98 0.73 10.58 7.57
N GLY A 99 0.70 11.86 7.94
CA GLY A 99 -0.03 12.34 9.11
C GLY A 99 0.76 13.35 9.90
#